data_AF-A0A9Q7A975-F1
#
_entry.id   AF-A0A9Q7A975-F1
#
_cell.length_a   1.000
_cell.length_b   1.000
_cell.length_c   1.000
_cell.angle_alpha   90.00
_cell.angle_beta   90.00
_cell.angle_gamma   90.00
#
_symmetry.space_group_name_H-M   'P 1'
#
loop_
_entity.id
_entity.type
_entity.pdbx_description
1 polymer ?
#
loop_
_entity_poly.entity_id
_entity_poly.type
_entity_poly.pdbx_seq_one_letter_code
_entity_poly.pdbx_strand_id
1 'polypeptide(L)'
;MKDLGEGLSEKSSIHDLLRALFRLNGELVRVRSGHKVRFFHKEQLFALVERGWGGKTLISLSSEPGLGRAAVERLAPQTVVLDLLEGRSCLSTVGESDSLPLSDPWFDVPLPVVCLHEGALLFNEEARSRWGELQLPLETLRNMATGEEEAFESEGRHFMIRHLGEGRYFLEDVSLDFLTAQEIVWWAAVGKALVSRMKENGASIERFAADSRRTREDKSLLPCVWEGNLLGYIAVRQSRGEGEGK
;
A
#
# COMPACT_ATOMS: atom_id res chain seq x y z
N MET A 1 0.97 24.83 -7.85
CA MET A 1 2.29 24.67 -8.51
C MET A 1 2.33 25.31 -9.89
N LYS A 2 3.24 26.26 -10.12
CA LYS A 2 3.59 26.77 -11.46
C LYS A 2 4.94 26.18 -11.86
N ASP A 3 4.99 25.54 -13.03
CA ASP A 3 6.24 25.08 -13.63
C ASP A 3 7.01 26.30 -14.16
N LEU A 4 8.29 26.38 -13.84
CA LEU A 4 9.13 27.54 -14.14
C LEU A 4 9.79 27.46 -15.52
N GLY A 5 9.78 26.29 -16.19
CA GLY A 5 10.32 26.11 -17.55
C GLY A 5 11.83 26.37 -17.71
N GLU A 6 12.51 26.89 -16.70
CA GLU A 6 13.96 27.12 -16.68
C GLU A 6 14.66 26.00 -15.90
N GLY A 7 15.75 25.47 -16.49
CA GLY A 7 16.47 24.27 -16.05
C GLY A 7 17.24 24.37 -14.73
N LEU A 8 16.62 24.88 -13.67
CA LEU A 8 17.16 24.79 -12.31
C LEU A 8 17.06 23.35 -11.84
N SER A 9 18.20 22.80 -11.44
CA SER A 9 18.31 21.44 -10.94
C SER A 9 19.22 21.42 -9.71
N GLU A 10 19.35 20.25 -9.08
CA GLU A 10 20.28 20.03 -7.96
C GLU A 10 21.76 20.29 -8.36
N LYS A 11 22.04 20.34 -9.67
CA LYS A 11 23.36 20.67 -10.23
C LYS A 11 23.59 22.17 -10.43
N SER A 12 22.54 22.99 -10.27
CA SER A 12 22.65 24.44 -10.35
C SER A 12 23.47 25.00 -9.18
N SER A 13 24.18 26.10 -9.43
CA SER A 13 25.00 26.72 -8.39
C SER A 13 24.13 27.46 -7.36
N ILE A 14 24.65 27.68 -6.16
CA ILE A 14 23.98 28.51 -5.13
C ILE A 14 23.70 29.92 -5.66
N HIS A 15 24.59 30.47 -6.50
CA HIS A 15 24.34 31.75 -7.17
C HIS A 15 23.11 31.73 -8.08
N ASP A 16 22.93 30.69 -8.88
CA ASP A 16 21.78 30.56 -9.77
C ASP A 16 20.47 30.46 -8.99
N LEU A 17 20.51 29.75 -7.86
CA LEU A 17 19.37 29.57 -6.98
C LEU A 17 18.98 30.83 -6.25
N LEU A 18 19.94 31.58 -5.72
CA LEU A 18 19.68 32.89 -5.14
C LEU A 18 19.10 33.84 -6.19
N ARG A 19 19.66 33.86 -7.41
CA ARG A 19 19.12 34.66 -8.51
C ARG A 19 17.66 34.28 -8.81
N ALA A 20 17.35 32.98 -8.82
CA ALA A 20 15.99 32.49 -9.02
C ALA A 20 15.06 32.91 -7.87
N LEU A 21 15.49 32.74 -6.61
CA LEU A 21 14.73 33.16 -5.43
C LEU A 21 14.41 34.65 -5.47
N PHE A 22 15.40 35.51 -5.73
CA PHE A 22 15.17 36.96 -5.81
C PHE A 22 14.23 37.34 -6.95
N ARG A 23 14.38 36.70 -8.13
CA ARG A 23 13.51 36.96 -9.29
C ARG A 23 12.06 36.53 -9.04
N LEU A 24 11.88 35.41 -8.34
CA LEU A 24 10.57 34.79 -8.10
C LEU A 24 9.95 35.19 -6.76
N ASN A 25 10.60 36.10 -6.03
CA ASN A 25 10.24 36.49 -4.67
C ASN A 25 10.08 35.28 -3.71
N GLY A 26 10.92 34.26 -3.91
CA GLY A 26 11.00 33.08 -3.05
C GLY A 26 11.83 33.37 -1.80
N GLU A 27 11.39 32.83 -0.66
CA GLU A 27 12.13 32.97 0.61
C GLU A 27 12.85 31.69 1.02
N LEU A 28 12.34 30.55 0.57
CA LEU A 28 12.87 29.22 0.89
C LEU A 28 13.21 28.45 -0.38
N VAL A 29 14.27 27.65 -0.30
CA VAL A 29 14.51 26.54 -1.23
C VAL A 29 14.27 25.25 -0.48
N ARG A 30 13.43 24.38 -1.06
CA ARG A 30 13.31 22.98 -0.66
C ARG A 30 14.22 22.14 -1.54
N VAL A 31 15.25 21.57 -0.93
CA VAL A 31 16.21 20.67 -1.58
C VAL A 31 15.90 19.25 -1.14
N ARG A 32 15.70 18.36 -2.11
CA ARG A 32 15.67 16.91 -1.88
C ARG A 32 17.01 16.33 -2.28
N SER A 33 17.59 15.52 -1.42
CA SER A 33 18.77 14.71 -1.73
C SER A 33 18.52 13.30 -1.20
N GLY A 34 18.04 12.42 -2.07
CA GLY A 34 17.45 11.14 -1.66
C GLY A 34 16.26 11.36 -0.71
N HIS A 35 16.27 10.68 0.44
CA HIS A 35 15.19 10.72 1.44
C HIS A 35 15.25 11.93 2.40
N LYS A 36 16.27 12.79 2.27
CA LYS A 36 16.41 13.98 3.13
C LYS A 36 15.86 15.20 2.41
N VAL A 37 14.80 15.76 2.99
CA VAL A 37 14.30 17.09 2.63
C VAL A 37 14.92 18.12 3.56
N ARG A 38 15.50 19.17 2.98
CA ARG A 38 16.01 20.32 3.72
C ARG A 38 15.47 21.60 3.16
N PHE A 39 15.23 22.53 4.06
CA PHE A 39 14.84 23.88 3.73
C PHE A 39 16.00 24.81 3.99
N PHE A 40 16.26 25.71 3.06
CA PHE A 40 17.25 26.75 3.22
C PHE A 40 16.59 28.10 3.01
N HIS A 41 16.70 28.98 3.99
CA HIS A 41 16.29 30.36 3.84
C HIS A 41 17.26 31.09 2.89
N LYS A 42 16.74 32.05 2.12
CA LYS A 42 17.54 32.92 1.26
C LYS A 42 18.75 33.52 1.99
N GLU A 43 18.59 33.87 3.27
CA GLU A 43 19.68 34.42 4.11
C GLU A 43 20.76 33.39 4.44
N GLN A 44 20.38 32.13 4.66
CA GLN A 44 21.35 31.05 4.89
C GLN A 44 22.16 30.78 3.62
N LEU A 45 21.50 30.78 2.46
CA LEU A 45 22.18 30.67 1.16
C LEU A 45 23.11 31.87 0.92
N PHE A 46 22.70 33.07 1.30
CA PHE A 46 23.54 34.26 1.22
C PHE A 46 24.80 34.15 2.09
N ALA A 47 24.65 33.72 3.35
CA ALA A 47 25.77 33.49 4.25
C ALA A 47 26.76 32.42 3.71
N LEU A 48 26.26 31.42 2.98
CA LEU A 48 27.11 30.42 2.33
C LEU A 48 27.88 31.01 1.14
N VAL A 49 27.26 31.90 0.36
CA VAL A 49 27.96 32.65 -0.69
C VAL A 49 29.08 33.50 -0.12
N GLU A 50 28.86 34.20 0.99
CA GLU A 50 29.89 35.01 1.67
C GLU A 50 31.08 34.16 2.14
N ARG A 51 30.84 32.88 2.48
CA ARG A 51 31.88 31.90 2.82
C ARG A 51 32.59 31.30 1.60
N GLY A 52 32.32 31.79 0.40
CA GLY A 52 32.93 31.33 -0.86
C GLY A 52 32.28 30.10 -1.48
N TRP A 53 31.05 29.73 -1.07
CA TRP A 53 30.36 28.55 -1.61
C TRP A 53 29.51 28.85 -2.83
N GLY A 54 29.48 30.08 -3.33
CA GLY A 54 28.53 30.49 -4.37
C GLY A 54 28.57 29.68 -5.67
N GLY A 55 29.76 29.17 -6.06
CA GLY A 55 29.91 28.29 -7.24
C GLY A 55 29.63 26.81 -6.97
N LYS A 56 29.37 26.41 -5.72
CA LYS A 56 29.05 25.02 -5.39
C LYS A 56 27.59 24.71 -5.70
N THR A 57 27.29 23.43 -5.87
CA THR A 57 25.93 22.93 -6.15
C THR A 57 25.16 22.63 -4.87
N LEU A 58 23.85 22.43 -4.99
CA LEU A 58 22.99 22.06 -3.86
C LEU A 58 23.35 20.73 -3.22
N ILE A 59 23.91 19.79 -3.98
CA ILE A 59 24.39 18.51 -3.46
C ILE A 59 25.44 18.73 -2.38
N SER A 60 26.25 19.79 -2.51
CA SER A 60 27.26 20.16 -1.50
C SER A 60 26.66 20.70 -0.19
N LEU A 61 25.40 21.15 -0.21
CA LEU A 61 24.67 21.58 0.99
C LEU A 61 24.19 20.41 1.85
N SER A 62 24.38 19.18 1.40
CA SER A 62 24.10 17.96 2.17
C SER A 62 24.90 17.87 3.47
N SER A 63 26.00 18.61 3.62
CA SER A 63 26.74 18.73 4.87
C SER A 63 26.29 19.89 5.77
N GLU A 64 25.54 20.86 5.25
CA GLU A 64 25.17 22.07 6.00
C GLU A 64 23.83 21.90 6.75
N PRO A 65 23.71 22.47 7.96
CA PRO A 65 22.47 22.44 8.72
C PRO A 65 21.41 23.32 8.03
N GLY A 66 20.40 22.68 7.47
CA GLY A 66 19.20 23.34 6.97
C GLY A 66 18.21 23.65 8.10
N LEU A 67 17.14 24.37 7.77
CA LEU A 67 15.99 24.52 8.65
C LEU A 67 15.27 23.17 8.79
N GLY A 68 14.96 22.81 10.04
CA GLY A 68 14.07 21.70 10.34
C GLY A 68 12.61 22.08 10.13
N ARG A 69 11.74 21.08 9.99
CA ARG A 69 10.29 21.23 9.77
C ARG A 69 9.62 22.20 10.74
N ALA A 70 9.91 22.06 12.05
CA ALA A 70 9.34 22.93 13.08
C ALA A 70 9.71 24.41 12.96
N ALA A 71 10.79 24.75 12.24
CA ALA A 71 11.14 26.13 11.94
C ALA A 71 10.39 26.66 10.71
N VAL A 72 10.10 25.79 9.75
CA VAL A 72 9.33 26.13 8.54
C VAL A 72 7.85 26.32 8.86
N GLU A 73 7.28 25.50 9.75
CA GLU A 73 5.88 25.61 10.23
C GLU A 73 5.58 26.92 10.97
N ARG A 74 6.62 27.63 11.44
CA ARG A 74 6.48 28.95 12.07
C ARG A 74 6.42 30.10 11.06
N LEU A 75 6.66 29.82 9.79
CA LEU A 75 6.59 30.81 8.71
C LEU A 75 5.15 30.98 8.24
N ALA A 76 4.92 32.08 7.54
CA ALA A 76 3.59 32.39 7.04
C ALA A 76 3.20 31.38 5.93
N PRO A 77 1.95 30.86 5.90
CA PRO A 77 1.53 29.87 4.90
C PRO A 77 1.72 30.32 3.44
N GLN A 78 1.66 31.62 3.20
CA GLN A 78 1.87 32.27 1.90
C GLN A 78 3.34 32.44 1.50
N THR A 79 4.29 32.07 2.35
CA THR A 79 5.72 32.16 2.06
C THR A 79 6.05 31.29 0.85
N VAL A 80 6.69 31.86 -0.15
CA VAL A 80 7.00 31.20 -1.42
C VAL A 80 8.21 30.28 -1.27
N VAL A 81 8.03 29.02 -1.68
CA VAL A 81 9.03 27.97 -1.66
C VAL A 81 9.39 27.60 -3.10
N LEU A 82 10.69 27.63 -3.39
CA LEU A 82 11.24 27.06 -4.61
C LEU A 82 11.55 25.58 -4.38
N ASP A 83 10.79 24.73 -5.05
CA ASP A 83 10.93 23.29 -4.96
C ASP A 83 11.80 22.75 -6.09
N LEU A 84 12.81 21.96 -5.72
CA LEU A 84 13.68 21.28 -6.67
C LEU A 84 13.45 19.78 -6.53
N LEU A 85 12.84 19.21 -7.57
CA LEU A 85 12.37 17.83 -7.63
C LEU A 85 13.00 17.15 -8.85
N GLU A 86 14.06 16.37 -8.66
CA GLU A 86 14.59 15.45 -9.69
C GLU A 86 14.71 16.07 -11.10
N GLY A 87 15.33 17.25 -11.18
CA GLY A 87 15.55 17.96 -12.45
C GLY A 87 14.40 18.85 -12.92
N ARG A 88 13.32 18.99 -12.14
CA ARG A 88 12.27 19.99 -12.30
C ARG A 88 12.31 21.02 -11.19
N SER A 89 11.93 22.25 -11.51
CA SER A 89 11.78 23.33 -10.54
C SER A 89 10.37 23.90 -10.58
N CYS A 90 9.70 23.98 -9.43
CA CYS A 90 8.37 24.58 -9.34
C CYS A 90 8.26 25.52 -8.14
N LEU A 91 7.31 26.45 -8.23
CA LEU A 91 6.93 27.29 -7.10
C LEU A 91 5.72 26.70 -6.38
N SER A 92 5.85 26.63 -5.06
CA SER A 92 4.76 26.37 -4.11
C SER A 92 4.79 27.43 -3.01
N THR A 93 3.81 27.39 -2.12
CA THR A 93 3.81 28.13 -0.86
C THR A 93 4.04 27.16 0.30
N VAL A 94 4.43 27.63 1.48
CA VAL A 94 4.60 26.75 2.66
C VAL A 94 3.34 25.92 2.91
N GLY A 95 2.14 26.51 2.80
CA GLY A 95 0.88 25.79 2.95
C GLY A 95 0.58 24.77 1.84
N GLU A 96 1.07 24.98 0.61
CA GLU A 96 0.96 24.01 -0.49
C GLU A 96 2.06 22.94 -0.45
N SER A 97 3.24 23.28 0.09
CA SER A 97 4.43 22.43 0.13
C SER A 97 4.26 21.23 1.08
N ASP A 98 3.36 21.37 2.07
CA ASP A 98 2.97 20.34 3.05
C ASP A 98 2.08 19.22 2.47
N SER A 99 1.57 19.36 1.24
CA SER A 99 0.65 18.38 0.61
C SER A 99 1.30 17.06 0.13
N LEU A 100 2.58 16.81 0.45
CA LEU A 100 3.25 15.54 0.17
C LEU A 100 4.08 15.09 1.39
N PRO A 101 3.77 13.93 2.01
CA PRO A 101 4.53 13.35 3.12
C PRO A 101 5.83 12.76 2.58
N LEU A 102 6.84 13.59 2.36
CA LEU A 102 8.12 13.20 1.75
C LEU A 102 9.22 12.86 2.79
N SER A 103 8.81 12.57 4.03
CA SER A 103 9.67 12.13 5.14
C SER A 103 9.05 10.94 5.88
N ASP A 104 8.18 10.20 5.20
CA ASP A 104 7.57 9.02 5.79
C ASP A 104 8.48 7.81 5.53
N PRO A 105 9.08 7.18 6.57
CA PRO A 105 9.97 6.03 6.39
C PRO A 105 9.28 4.86 5.67
N TRP A 106 7.94 4.82 5.65
CA TRP A 106 7.16 3.83 4.91
C TRP A 106 7.20 4.01 3.38
N PHE A 107 7.73 5.12 2.86
CA PHE A 107 7.93 5.29 1.42
C PHE A 107 9.21 4.64 0.90
N ASP A 108 10.11 4.25 1.79
CA ASP A 108 11.41 3.64 1.45
C ASP A 108 11.44 2.14 1.76
N VAL A 109 10.36 1.58 2.32
CA VAL A 109 10.30 0.14 2.58
C VAL A 109 10.11 -0.64 1.28
N PRO A 110 10.71 -1.82 1.14
CA PRO A 110 10.56 -2.70 -0.03
C PRO A 110 9.22 -3.44 -0.02
N LEU A 111 8.16 -2.76 0.42
CA LEU A 111 6.81 -3.27 0.50
C LEU A 111 5.88 -2.28 -0.19
N PRO A 112 4.91 -2.74 -0.98
CA PRO A 112 3.90 -1.87 -1.54
C PRO A 112 3.04 -1.21 -0.45
N VAL A 113 3.19 0.10 -0.28
CA VAL A 113 2.47 0.88 0.73
C VAL A 113 1.70 2.02 0.08
N VAL A 114 0.51 2.27 0.63
CA VAL A 114 -0.38 3.36 0.26
C VAL A 114 -0.68 4.20 1.50
N CYS A 115 -0.64 5.53 1.36
CA CYS A 115 -1.04 6.46 2.41
C CYS A 115 -2.28 7.25 1.96
N LEU A 116 -3.23 7.38 2.88
CA LEU A 116 -4.38 8.27 2.74
C LEU A 116 -4.11 9.55 3.55
N HIS A 117 -3.82 10.66 2.87
CA HIS A 117 -3.50 11.93 3.51
C HIS A 117 -4.40 13.04 2.96
N GLU A 118 -5.17 13.70 3.82
CA GLU A 118 -6.11 14.77 3.44
C GLU A 118 -7.06 14.40 2.28
N GLY A 119 -7.45 13.12 2.20
CA GLY A 119 -8.31 12.59 1.14
C GLY A 119 -7.59 12.28 -0.18
N ALA A 120 -6.28 12.47 -0.25
CA ALA A 120 -5.44 12.07 -1.37
C ALA A 120 -4.75 10.72 -1.10
N LEU A 121 -4.69 9.89 -2.14
CA LEU A 121 -3.96 8.63 -2.13
C LEU A 121 -2.54 8.84 -2.63
N LEU A 122 -1.59 8.29 -1.89
CA LEU A 122 -0.17 8.37 -2.20
C LEU A 122 0.43 6.97 -2.18
N PHE A 123 1.04 6.59 -3.29
CA PHE A 123 1.71 5.31 -3.47
C PHE A 123 3.22 5.48 -3.32
N ASN A 124 3.85 4.59 -2.56
CA ASN A 124 5.32 4.51 -2.54
C ASN A 124 5.87 3.94 -3.86
N GLU A 125 7.20 3.96 -4.00
CA GLU A 125 7.87 3.53 -5.23
C GLU A 125 7.56 2.07 -5.55
N GLU A 126 7.56 1.19 -4.55
CA GLU A 126 7.28 -0.24 -4.73
C GLU A 126 5.85 -0.47 -5.23
N ALA A 127 4.84 0.19 -4.63
CA ALA A 127 3.46 0.07 -5.07
C ALA A 127 3.26 0.63 -6.50
N ARG A 128 3.89 1.76 -6.81
CA ARG A 128 3.83 2.38 -8.15
C ARG A 128 4.54 1.53 -9.20
N SER A 129 5.67 0.92 -8.86
CA SER A 129 6.42 0.02 -9.75
C SER A 129 5.60 -1.23 -10.08
N ARG A 130 4.90 -1.80 -9.09
CA ARG A 130 4.09 -3.01 -9.27
C ARG A 130 2.77 -2.78 -9.98
N TRP A 131 2.09 -1.68 -9.68
CA TRP A 131 0.68 -1.48 -10.06
C TRP A 131 0.37 -0.14 -10.70
N GLY A 132 1.36 0.74 -10.90
CA GLY A 132 1.17 2.03 -11.56
C GLY A 132 0.19 2.93 -10.81
N GLU A 133 -0.77 3.49 -11.55
CA GLU A 133 -1.84 4.34 -11.02
C GLU A 133 -3.08 3.50 -10.69
N LEU A 134 -2.94 2.56 -9.74
CA LEU A 134 -4.05 1.73 -9.29
C LEU A 134 -5.19 2.60 -8.75
N GLN A 135 -6.39 2.42 -9.31
CA GLN A 135 -7.58 3.09 -8.82
C GLN A 135 -8.26 2.24 -7.73
N LEU A 136 -8.48 2.87 -6.58
CA LEU A 136 -9.21 2.27 -5.46
C LEU A 136 -10.71 2.63 -5.55
N PRO A 137 -11.61 1.67 -5.34
CA PRO A 137 -13.04 1.95 -5.23
C PRO A 137 -13.35 2.96 -4.11
N LEU A 138 -14.43 3.74 -4.27
CA LEU A 138 -14.85 4.73 -3.27
C LEU A 138 -15.19 4.11 -1.91
N GLU A 139 -15.77 2.91 -1.90
CA GLU A 139 -16.06 2.17 -0.67
C GLU A 139 -14.75 1.80 0.05
N THR A 140 -13.77 1.29 -0.69
CA THR A 140 -12.44 0.98 -0.17
C THR A 140 -11.75 2.20 0.43
N LEU A 141 -11.85 3.36 -0.22
CA LEU A 141 -11.35 4.62 0.33
C LEU A 141 -12.03 5.01 1.65
N ARG A 142 -13.34 4.77 1.80
CA ARG A 142 -14.10 5.05 3.03
C ARG A 142 -13.68 4.13 4.16
N ASN A 143 -13.53 2.84 3.88
CA ASN A 143 -13.15 1.84 4.87
C ASN A 143 -11.68 1.97 5.28
N MET A 144 -10.82 2.39 4.35
CA MET A 144 -9.48 2.85 4.71
C MET A 144 -9.57 3.98 5.73
N ALA A 145 -10.37 5.03 5.50
CA ALA A 145 -10.47 6.15 6.43
C ALA A 145 -10.96 5.76 7.85
N THR A 146 -11.68 4.64 8.00
CA THR A 146 -12.08 4.08 9.31
C THR A 146 -11.05 3.12 9.91
N GLY A 147 -9.99 2.78 9.17
CA GLY A 147 -8.93 1.87 9.59
C GLY A 147 -9.27 0.39 9.42
N GLU A 148 -10.31 0.08 8.65
CA GLU A 148 -10.73 -1.30 8.38
C GLU A 148 -9.85 -1.96 7.31
N GLU A 149 -9.66 -3.27 7.44
CA GLU A 149 -9.04 -4.09 6.40
C GLU A 149 -10.11 -4.50 5.39
N GLU A 150 -9.78 -4.44 4.10
CA GLU A 150 -10.73 -4.73 3.04
C GLU A 150 -10.06 -5.44 1.86
N ALA A 151 -10.78 -6.41 1.31
CA ALA A 151 -10.48 -6.99 0.01
C ALA A 151 -11.33 -6.32 -1.07
N PHE A 152 -10.71 -5.94 -2.20
CA PHE A 152 -11.40 -5.34 -3.34
C PHE A 152 -10.88 -5.88 -4.66
N GLU A 153 -11.69 -5.76 -5.70
CA GLU A 153 -11.30 -6.10 -7.07
C GLU A 153 -10.97 -4.83 -7.85
N SER A 154 -9.87 -4.85 -8.60
CA SER A 154 -9.52 -3.80 -9.56
C SER A 154 -8.80 -4.42 -10.76
N GLU A 155 -9.23 -4.06 -11.96
CA GLU A 155 -8.67 -4.56 -13.23
C GLU A 155 -8.58 -6.11 -13.32
N GLY A 156 -9.53 -6.83 -12.73
CA GLY A 156 -9.57 -8.30 -12.72
C GLY A 156 -8.58 -8.94 -11.74
N ARG A 157 -7.93 -8.16 -10.87
CA ARG A 157 -7.10 -8.64 -9.77
C ARG A 157 -7.78 -8.38 -8.44
N HIS A 158 -7.51 -9.25 -7.48
CA HIS A 158 -8.02 -9.12 -6.13
C HIS A 158 -6.90 -8.63 -5.22
N PHE A 159 -7.18 -7.54 -4.51
CA PHE A 159 -6.25 -6.91 -3.62
C PHE A 159 -6.76 -6.97 -2.19
N MET A 160 -5.85 -7.05 -1.23
CA MET A 160 -6.11 -6.90 0.19
C MET A 160 -5.41 -5.65 0.69
N ILE A 161 -6.15 -4.82 1.43
CA ILE A 161 -5.62 -3.67 2.15
C ILE A 161 -5.56 -4.00 3.64
N ARG A 162 -4.38 -3.82 4.23
CA ARG A 162 -4.14 -4.02 5.66
C ARG A 162 -3.69 -2.72 6.30
N HIS A 163 -4.31 -2.34 7.40
CA HIS A 163 -3.98 -1.10 8.09
C HIS A 163 -2.65 -1.23 8.87
N LEU A 164 -1.73 -0.31 8.62
CA LEU A 164 -0.41 -0.25 9.26
C LEU A 164 -0.31 0.81 10.36
N GLY A 165 -1.32 1.69 10.49
CA GLY A 165 -1.34 2.79 11.45
C GLY A 165 -1.12 4.16 10.81
N GLU A 166 -1.63 5.22 11.45
CA GLU A 166 -1.48 6.63 11.04
C GLU A 166 -1.88 6.91 9.57
N GLY A 167 -2.93 6.26 9.07
CA GLY A 167 -3.39 6.45 7.69
C GLY A 167 -2.52 5.77 6.63
N ARG A 168 -1.73 4.77 7.03
CA ARG A 168 -0.90 3.94 6.15
C ARG A 168 -1.48 2.54 6.00
N TYR A 169 -1.30 2.00 4.80
CA TYR A 169 -1.88 0.73 4.41
C TYR A 169 -0.89 -0.08 3.59
N PHE A 170 -0.79 -1.36 3.91
CA PHE A 170 -0.13 -2.34 3.07
C PHE A 170 -1.12 -2.82 2.03
N LEU A 171 -0.70 -2.85 0.77
CA LEU A 171 -1.49 -3.37 -0.33
C LEU A 171 -0.88 -4.71 -0.76
N GLU A 172 -1.71 -5.72 -0.98
CA GLU A 172 -1.28 -7.08 -1.30
C GLU A 172 -2.11 -7.61 -2.47
N ASP A 173 -1.48 -8.21 -3.47
CA ASP A 173 -2.20 -8.95 -4.52
C ASP A 173 -2.51 -10.36 -3.99
N VAL A 174 -3.80 -10.62 -3.75
CA VAL A 174 -4.34 -11.87 -3.21
C VAL A 174 -5.13 -12.65 -4.26
N SER A 175 -4.91 -12.37 -5.55
CA SER A 175 -5.67 -13.00 -6.65
C SER A 175 -5.58 -14.53 -6.63
N LEU A 176 -4.39 -15.07 -6.32
CA LEU A 176 -4.20 -16.52 -6.26
C LEU A 176 -4.93 -17.16 -5.06
N ASP A 177 -4.84 -16.53 -3.89
CA ASP A 177 -5.52 -16.99 -2.69
C ASP A 177 -7.04 -16.94 -2.87
N PHE A 178 -7.53 -15.88 -3.52
CA PHE A 178 -8.94 -15.73 -3.85
C PHE A 178 -9.44 -16.83 -4.80
N LEU A 179 -8.69 -17.12 -5.89
CA LEU A 179 -9.03 -18.21 -6.81
C LEU A 179 -9.04 -19.58 -6.10
N THR A 180 -8.05 -19.82 -5.25
CA THR A 180 -7.94 -21.05 -4.46
C THR A 180 -9.13 -21.18 -3.51
N ALA A 181 -9.50 -20.10 -2.82
CA ALA A 181 -10.67 -20.06 -1.94
C ALA A 181 -11.97 -20.32 -2.70
N GLN A 182 -12.14 -19.75 -3.91
CA GLN A 182 -13.30 -20.04 -4.76
C GLN A 182 -13.39 -21.52 -5.14
N GLU A 183 -12.26 -22.13 -5.53
CA GLU A 183 -12.22 -23.55 -5.87
C GLU A 183 -12.60 -24.43 -4.67
N ILE A 184 -12.08 -24.12 -3.48
CA ILE A 184 -12.45 -24.81 -2.24
C ILE A 184 -13.95 -24.69 -1.97
N VAL A 185 -14.50 -23.48 -2.07
CA VAL A 185 -15.93 -23.22 -1.86
C VAL A 185 -16.77 -23.98 -2.87
N TRP A 186 -16.35 -24.02 -4.13
CA TRP A 186 -17.02 -24.79 -5.18
C TRP A 186 -17.06 -26.29 -4.84
N TRP A 187 -15.92 -26.90 -4.50
CA TRP A 187 -15.87 -28.31 -4.12
C TRP A 187 -16.68 -28.61 -2.85
N ALA A 188 -16.67 -27.70 -1.87
CA ALA A 188 -17.52 -27.81 -0.70
C ALA A 188 -19.01 -27.77 -1.05
N ALA A 189 -19.42 -26.91 -1.99
CA ALA A 189 -20.78 -26.82 -2.49
C ALA A 189 -21.20 -28.10 -3.24
N VAL A 190 -20.34 -28.63 -4.11
CA VAL A 190 -20.55 -29.92 -4.79
C VAL A 190 -20.76 -31.05 -3.78
N GLY A 191 -19.90 -31.14 -2.76
CA GLY A 191 -20.04 -32.14 -1.70
C GLY A 191 -21.35 -32.00 -0.92
N LYS A 192 -21.74 -30.77 -0.56
CA LYS A 192 -23.04 -30.48 0.08
C LYS A 192 -24.21 -30.90 -0.79
N ALA A 193 -24.19 -30.59 -2.08
CA ALA A 193 -25.26 -30.96 -3.01
C ALA A 193 -25.39 -32.49 -3.13
N LEU A 194 -24.27 -33.21 -3.24
CA LEU A 194 -24.25 -34.67 -3.26
C LEU A 194 -24.80 -35.27 -1.95
N VAL A 195 -24.37 -34.75 -0.80
CA VAL A 195 -24.86 -35.18 0.52
C VAL A 195 -26.37 -34.97 0.63
N SER A 196 -26.89 -33.82 0.21
CA SER A 196 -28.33 -33.54 0.21
C SER A 196 -29.08 -34.52 -0.69
N ARG A 197 -28.61 -34.74 -1.91
CA ARG A 197 -29.23 -35.69 -2.86
C ARG A 197 -29.24 -37.12 -2.34
N MET A 198 -28.16 -37.55 -1.68
CA MET A 198 -28.08 -38.87 -1.04
C MET A 198 -29.08 -38.99 0.11
N LYS A 199 -29.23 -37.95 0.93
CA LYS A 199 -30.22 -37.91 2.03
C LYS A 199 -31.65 -37.98 1.52
N GLU A 200 -31.97 -37.25 0.45
CA GLU A 200 -33.27 -37.32 -0.24
C GLU A 200 -33.58 -38.74 -0.74
N ASN A 201 -32.55 -39.48 -1.17
CA ASN A 201 -32.66 -40.87 -1.63
C ASN A 201 -32.57 -41.89 -0.48
N GLY A 202 -32.73 -41.48 0.78
CA GLY A 202 -32.80 -42.38 1.95
C GLY A 202 -31.45 -42.82 2.51
N ALA A 203 -30.34 -42.19 2.13
CA ALA A 203 -29.05 -42.46 2.76
C ALA A 203 -28.81 -41.57 4.00
N SER A 204 -28.23 -42.15 5.06
CA SER A 204 -27.67 -41.41 6.19
C SER A 204 -26.18 -41.20 5.98
N ILE A 205 -25.70 -40.00 6.30
CA ILE A 205 -24.30 -39.60 6.17
C ILE A 205 -23.80 -39.11 7.52
N GLU A 206 -22.79 -39.80 8.07
CA GLU A 206 -22.17 -39.50 9.35
C GLU A 206 -20.71 -39.08 9.15
N ARG A 207 -20.29 -37.99 9.82
CA ARG A 207 -18.92 -37.49 9.78
C ARG A 207 -18.16 -37.94 11.03
N PHE A 208 -16.92 -38.36 10.84
CA PHE A 208 -16.00 -38.77 11.91
C PHE A 208 -14.73 -37.92 11.86
N ALA A 209 -14.23 -37.54 13.03
CA ALA A 209 -12.93 -36.87 13.14
C ALA A 209 -11.78 -37.84 12.83
N ALA A 210 -10.65 -37.31 12.36
CA ALA A 210 -9.49 -38.10 11.93
C ALA A 210 -8.93 -39.00 13.05
N ASP A 211 -9.04 -38.57 14.30
CA ASP A 211 -8.55 -39.22 15.52
C ASP A 211 -9.57 -40.17 16.18
N SER A 212 -10.77 -40.32 15.61
CA SER A 212 -11.81 -41.13 16.23
C SER A 212 -11.46 -42.63 16.22
N ARG A 213 -11.62 -43.32 17.35
CA ARG A 213 -11.22 -44.75 17.50
C ARG A 213 -11.86 -45.71 16.48
N ARG A 214 -13.00 -45.33 15.88
CA ARG A 214 -13.73 -46.13 14.87
C ARG A 214 -13.05 -46.15 13.49
N THR A 215 -12.07 -45.30 13.21
CA THR A 215 -11.56 -45.08 11.85
C THR A 215 -10.40 -45.99 11.43
N ARG A 216 -9.80 -46.74 12.36
CA ARG A 216 -8.62 -47.57 12.06
C ARG A 216 -8.92 -48.90 11.38
N GLU A 217 -10.16 -49.40 11.43
CA GLU A 217 -10.46 -50.79 11.04
C GLU A 217 -11.69 -50.95 10.12
N ASP A 218 -12.53 -49.92 9.97
CA ASP A 218 -13.75 -49.99 9.16
C ASP A 218 -13.49 -49.52 7.72
N LYS A 219 -13.33 -50.47 6.79
CA LYS A 219 -13.13 -50.21 5.35
C LYS A 219 -14.35 -49.58 4.66
N SER A 220 -15.50 -49.48 5.33
CA SER A 220 -16.68 -48.79 4.79
C SER A 220 -16.62 -47.27 4.95
N LEU A 221 -15.64 -46.76 5.70
CA LEU A 221 -15.41 -45.33 5.87
C LEU A 221 -14.60 -44.75 4.72
N LEU A 222 -15.12 -43.68 4.12
CA LEU A 222 -14.44 -42.94 3.07
C LEU A 222 -13.55 -41.86 3.70
N PRO A 223 -12.23 -41.84 3.44
CA PRO A 223 -11.35 -40.81 3.97
C PRO A 223 -11.54 -39.49 3.22
N CYS A 224 -11.66 -38.39 3.97
CA CYS A 224 -11.61 -37.03 3.43
C CYS A 224 -10.18 -36.52 3.52
N VAL A 225 -9.51 -36.39 2.38
CA VAL A 225 -8.14 -35.89 2.27
C VAL A 225 -8.12 -34.58 1.50
N TRP A 226 -7.43 -33.58 2.02
CA TRP A 226 -7.16 -32.31 1.34
C TRP A 226 -5.66 -32.06 1.30
N GLU A 227 -5.08 -31.92 0.11
CA GLU A 227 -3.64 -31.70 -0.08
C GLU A 227 -2.75 -32.68 0.70
N GLY A 228 -3.15 -33.97 0.72
CA GLY A 228 -2.43 -35.02 1.44
C GLY A 228 -2.70 -35.07 2.95
N ASN A 229 -3.43 -34.11 3.51
CA ASN A 229 -3.82 -34.08 4.92
C ASN A 229 -5.18 -34.76 5.13
N LEU A 230 -5.20 -35.76 6.01
CA LEU A 230 -6.45 -36.42 6.41
C LEU A 230 -7.25 -35.51 7.35
N LEU A 231 -8.42 -35.06 6.89
CA LEU A 231 -9.32 -34.19 7.65
C LEU A 231 -10.35 -34.98 8.48
N GLY A 232 -10.62 -36.22 8.11
CA GLY A 232 -11.59 -37.08 8.77
C GLY A 232 -12.15 -38.13 7.83
N TYR A 233 -13.30 -38.68 8.19
CA TYR A 233 -13.96 -39.74 7.44
C TYR A 233 -15.46 -39.52 7.33
N ILE A 234 -16.07 -40.12 6.33
CA ILE A 234 -17.53 -40.14 6.12
C ILE A 234 -18.01 -41.58 5.98
N ALA A 235 -19.07 -41.92 6.70
CA ALA A 235 -19.83 -43.15 6.51
C ALA A 235 -21.12 -42.83 5.74
N VAL A 236 -21.40 -43.60 4.69
CA VAL A 236 -22.68 -43.54 3.97
C VAL A 236 -23.44 -44.84 4.25
N ARG A 237 -24.57 -44.73 4.95
CA ARG A 237 -25.46 -45.86 5.26
C ARG A 237 -26.74 -45.73 4.46
N GLN A 238 -27.04 -46.69 3.60
CA GLN A 238 -28.38 -46.74 3.01
C GLN A 238 -29.36 -47.24 4.06
N SER A 239 -30.49 -46.57 4.23
CA SER A 239 -31.65 -47.27 4.78
C SER A 239 -32.02 -48.32 3.74
N ARG A 240 -31.78 -49.59 4.08
CA ARG A 240 -32.31 -50.69 3.29
C ARG A 240 -33.83 -50.46 3.30
N GLY A 241 -34.40 -50.07 2.16
CA GLY A 241 -35.82 -50.26 1.95
C GLY A 241 -36.07 -51.72 2.31
N GLU A 242 -36.96 -51.95 3.27
CA GLU A 242 -37.52 -53.27 3.51
C GLU A 242 -38.00 -53.78 2.15
N GLY A 243 -37.20 -54.66 1.57
CA GLY A 243 -37.58 -55.36 0.37
C GLY A 243 -38.82 -56.16 0.71
N GLU A 244 -39.89 -55.86 -0.01
CA GLU A 244 -40.86 -56.86 -0.45
C GLU A 244 -40.15 -58.21 -0.58
N GLY A 245 -40.49 -59.13 0.32
CA GLY A 245 -39.69 -60.31 0.58
C GLY A 245 -40.54 -61.45 1.13
N LYS A 246 -41.56 -61.81 0.35
CA LYS A 246 -42.41 -63.02 0.42
C LYS A 246 -43.39 -63.16 1.58
#